data_AF-A0A2G8KHP2-F1
#
_entry.id   AF-A0A2G8KHP2-F1
#
_cell.length_a   1.000
_cell.length_b   1.000
_cell.length_c   1.000
_cell.angle_alpha   90.00
_cell.angle_beta   90.00
_cell.angle_gamma   90.00
#
_symmetry.space_group_name_H-M   'P 1'
#
loop_
_entity.id
_entity.type
_entity.pdbx_description
1 polymer ?
#
loop_
_entity_poly.entity_id
_entity_poly.type
_entity_poly.pdbx_seq_one_letter_code
_entity_poly.pdbx_strand_id
1 'polypeptide(L)'
;MILMCDVFAILFWAMQKCICHADSPSFDGNYESYTLTSGAAMRWNENIKFRMPATAFSEKENMHIRFEIRTISHKAKKLCGIAFIRLTKDDDTTVENGEHSLFVYKCPEQTVLKPADYIKLPASEYELPQRAALVAGNQVYVKNNNCSLTIQTIVCSTKLTQNGNVVQLLKWRTNMNKLDSVVENLHRVKGDDIVVVLSDILDSLFEILDLKKPQLEKPVFKALVYIINTLNHQRYKSFTSVLDNYLRGQFSSSTLHFFLLSRLTENIQHASDDTKFVKDMLLGLQHFFKLIFMSHTNLQQTAEVVDQLDIVEKIRDLIDSLNELMRMVKPNLEDLQVSLSVCLSVGRLVVDQYRYIAYQHQKEK
;
A
#
# COMPACT_ATOMS: atom_id res chain seq x y z
N MET A 1 37.40 -35.91 2.70
CA MET A 1 37.10 -34.72 1.88
C MET A 1 35.98 -33.96 2.58
N ILE A 2 36.30 -32.86 3.27
CA ILE A 2 35.28 -32.04 3.94
C ILE A 2 34.61 -31.21 2.84
N LEU A 3 33.38 -31.57 2.47
CA LEU A 3 32.58 -30.77 1.55
C LEU A 3 31.97 -29.63 2.36
N MET A 4 32.23 -28.41 1.92
CA MET A 4 31.81 -27.17 2.55
C MET A 4 30.83 -26.46 1.59
N CYS A 5 29.74 -25.86 2.08
CA CYS A 5 28.74 -25.21 1.23
C CYS A 5 28.51 -23.75 1.66
N ASP A 6 28.42 -22.86 0.66
CA ASP A 6 28.05 -21.44 0.78
C ASP A 6 26.83 -21.12 -0.11
N VAL A 7 26.09 -20.09 0.28
CA VAL A 7 25.00 -19.50 -0.49
C VAL A 7 25.31 -18.02 -0.75
N PHE A 8 25.31 -17.63 -2.02
CA PHE A 8 25.47 -16.23 -2.42
C PHE A 8 24.12 -15.65 -2.78
N ALA A 9 23.73 -14.54 -2.16
CA ALA A 9 22.55 -13.78 -2.58
C ALA A 9 22.97 -12.67 -3.54
N ILE A 10 22.44 -12.71 -4.77
CA ILE A 10 22.71 -11.75 -5.84
C ILE A 10 21.38 -11.24 -6.41
N LEU A 11 21.21 -9.93 -6.43
CA LEU A 11 20.14 -9.26 -7.19
C LEU A 11 20.62 -9.05 -8.62
N PHE A 12 19.90 -9.55 -9.62
CA PHE A 12 20.28 -9.37 -11.02
C PHE A 12 19.34 -8.39 -11.75
N TRP A 13 19.95 -7.51 -12.56
CA TRP A 13 19.48 -6.22 -13.12
C TRP A 13 19.71 -4.98 -12.22
N ALA A 14 21.01 -4.70 -12.02
CA ALA A 14 21.56 -3.35 -11.83
C ALA A 14 20.95 -2.52 -10.70
N MET A 15 21.08 -3.00 -9.47
CA MET A 15 20.87 -2.22 -8.27
C MET A 15 22.14 -2.33 -7.44
N GLN A 16 23.16 -1.55 -7.83
CA GLN A 16 24.40 -1.48 -7.05
C GLN A 16 24.09 -0.88 -5.68
N LYS A 17 24.70 -1.44 -4.63
CA LYS A 17 24.58 -0.93 -3.25
C LYS A 17 23.15 -0.99 -2.72
N CYS A 18 22.53 -2.17 -2.79
CA CYS A 18 21.19 -2.40 -2.24
C CYS A 18 21.15 -3.45 -1.13
N ILE A 19 22.25 -4.19 -0.93
CA ILE A 19 22.33 -5.25 0.07
C ILE A 19 23.09 -4.74 1.28
N CYS A 20 22.49 -4.85 2.46
CA CYS A 20 23.09 -4.51 3.75
C CYS A 20 23.15 -5.78 4.60
N HIS A 21 24.34 -6.09 5.12
CA HIS A 21 24.56 -7.19 6.05
C HIS A 21 24.34 -6.70 7.48
N ALA A 22 23.40 -7.33 8.19
CA ALA A 22 23.02 -6.95 9.54
C ALA A 22 22.74 -5.42 9.64
N ASP A 23 23.36 -4.73 10.60
CA ASP A 23 23.26 -3.28 10.80
C ASP A 23 24.44 -2.51 10.19
N SER A 24 25.13 -3.09 9.20
CA SER A 24 26.24 -2.40 8.53
C SER A 24 25.76 -1.12 7.83
N PRO A 25 26.48 0.01 7.95
CA PRO A 25 26.16 1.23 7.20
C PRO A 25 26.51 1.12 5.71
N SER A 26 27.25 0.08 5.29
CA SER A 26 27.63 -0.14 3.89
C SER A 26 26.56 -0.94 3.13
N PHE A 27 26.37 -0.56 1.87
CA PHE A 27 25.54 -1.31 0.95
C PHE A 27 26.37 -1.87 -0.19
N ASP A 28 26.24 -3.17 -0.42
CA ASP A 28 26.98 -3.93 -1.42
C ASP A 28 26.07 -4.45 -2.53
N GLY A 29 26.68 -4.92 -3.62
CA GLY A 29 25.96 -5.51 -4.76
C GLY A 29 25.76 -7.02 -4.68
N ASN A 30 26.62 -7.70 -3.90
CA ASN A 30 26.61 -9.15 -3.71
C ASN A 30 26.82 -9.46 -2.23
N TYR A 31 26.26 -10.58 -1.78
CA TYR A 31 26.45 -11.07 -0.42
C TYR A 31 26.93 -12.52 -0.41
N GLU A 32 27.95 -12.80 0.40
CA GLU A 32 28.56 -14.12 0.60
C GLU A 32 28.20 -14.61 2.03
N SER A 33 27.47 -15.72 2.14
CA SER A 33 27.18 -16.34 3.45
C SER A 33 28.43 -16.97 4.08
N TYR A 34 28.35 -17.34 5.36
CA TYR A 34 29.37 -18.22 5.95
C TYR A 34 29.27 -19.67 5.44
N THR A 35 30.38 -20.39 5.59
CA THR A 35 30.55 -21.75 5.10
C THR A 35 30.18 -22.82 6.11
N LEU A 36 29.26 -23.70 5.70
CA LEU A 36 28.81 -24.83 6.49
C LEU A 36 29.55 -26.11 6.08
N THR A 37 30.02 -26.88 7.06
CA THR A 37 30.70 -28.16 6.84
C THR A 37 29.71 -29.33 6.81
N SER A 38 30.01 -30.34 5.97
CA SER A 38 29.25 -31.59 5.92
C SER A 38 29.20 -32.26 7.30
N GLY A 39 28.00 -32.34 7.89
CA GLY A 39 27.74 -32.95 9.21
C GLY A 39 27.03 -32.02 10.19
N ALA A 40 27.06 -30.70 9.97
CA ALA A 40 26.22 -29.75 10.70
C ALA A 40 24.80 -29.74 10.12
N ALA A 41 23.80 -29.40 10.96
CA ALA A 41 22.49 -29.02 10.44
C ALA A 41 22.67 -27.80 9.52
N MET A 42 22.29 -27.92 8.25
CA MET A 42 22.49 -26.87 7.22
C MET A 42 21.56 -25.68 7.50
N ARG A 43 21.95 -24.80 8.42
CA ARG A 43 21.18 -23.62 8.82
C ARG A 43 22.09 -22.41 8.83
N TRP A 44 21.83 -21.44 7.93
CA TRP A 44 22.55 -20.16 7.90
C TRP A 44 22.01 -19.18 8.94
N ASN A 45 20.68 -19.04 9.05
CA ASN A 45 20.04 -18.07 9.97
C ASN A 45 20.62 -16.65 9.86
N GLU A 46 21.00 -16.24 8.66
CA GLU A 46 21.53 -14.91 8.38
C GLU A 46 20.40 -13.95 8.00
N ASN A 47 20.47 -12.73 8.50
CA ASN A 47 19.53 -11.67 8.16
C ASN A 47 20.17 -10.71 7.15
N ILE A 48 19.58 -10.63 5.96
CA ILE A 48 20.03 -9.79 4.86
C ILE A 48 18.98 -8.72 4.61
N LYS A 49 19.37 -7.46 4.68
CA LYS A 49 18.47 -6.33 4.43
C LYS A 49 18.65 -5.81 3.01
N PHE A 50 17.54 -5.66 2.29
CA PHE A 50 17.53 -5.08 0.96
C PHE A 50 16.89 -3.70 1.00
N ARG A 51 17.59 -2.68 0.49
CA ARG A 51 17.06 -1.31 0.34
C ARG A 51 16.99 -0.95 -1.13
N MET A 52 15.77 -0.73 -1.62
CA MET A 52 15.51 -0.44 -3.03
C MET A 52 14.39 0.60 -3.16
N PRO A 53 14.50 1.59 -4.08
CA PRO A 53 13.41 2.50 -4.36
C PRO A 53 12.19 1.75 -4.93
N ALA A 54 10.99 2.21 -4.57
CA ALA A 54 9.75 1.60 -5.02
C ALA A 54 9.58 1.65 -6.56
N THR A 55 10.14 2.67 -7.22
CA THR A 55 10.13 2.80 -8.69
C THR A 55 10.82 1.63 -9.41
N ALA A 56 11.76 0.96 -8.74
CA ALA A 56 12.43 -0.21 -9.30
C ALA A 56 11.46 -1.39 -9.51
N PHE A 57 10.34 -1.45 -8.79
CA PHE A 57 9.33 -2.49 -8.93
C PHE A 57 8.34 -2.22 -10.07
N SER A 58 8.11 -0.95 -10.42
CA SER A 58 7.23 -0.56 -11.52
C SER A 58 7.91 -0.56 -12.89
N GLU A 59 9.21 -0.29 -12.95
CA GLU A 59 9.97 -0.14 -14.19
C GLU A 59 10.59 -1.45 -14.70
N LYS A 60 10.81 -2.42 -13.80
CA LYS A 60 11.57 -3.63 -14.12
C LYS A 60 10.69 -4.87 -13.97
N GLU A 61 10.27 -5.41 -15.10
CA GLU A 61 9.76 -6.78 -15.16
C GLU A 61 10.82 -7.72 -14.55
N ASN A 62 10.38 -8.70 -13.77
CA ASN A 62 11.21 -9.78 -13.24
C ASN A 62 12.21 -9.41 -12.13
N MET A 63 11.90 -8.44 -11.27
CA MET A 63 12.70 -8.20 -10.05
C MET A 63 12.71 -9.46 -9.16
N HIS A 64 13.90 -9.98 -8.85
CA HIS A 64 14.07 -11.22 -8.08
C HIS A 64 15.41 -11.26 -7.36
N ILE A 65 15.47 -12.07 -6.30
CA ILE A 65 16.73 -12.44 -5.63
C ILE A 65 17.15 -13.81 -6.18
N ARG A 66 18.39 -13.94 -6.64
CA ARG A 66 19.02 -15.21 -7.00
C ARG A 66 19.96 -15.65 -5.88
N PHE A 67 19.83 -16.91 -5.48
CA PHE A 67 20.74 -17.61 -4.59
C PHE A 67 21.62 -18.55 -5.41
N GLU A 68 22.93 -18.36 -5.36
CA GLU A 68 23.90 -19.27 -5.98
C GLU A 68 24.50 -20.16 -4.90
N ILE A 69 24.26 -21.46 -4.99
CA ILE A 69 24.73 -22.43 -4.02
C ILE A 69 26.04 -23.02 -4.56
N ARG A 70 27.13 -22.82 -3.82
CA ARG A 70 28.45 -23.31 -4.22
C ARG A 70 29.04 -24.24 -3.18
N THR A 71 29.69 -25.29 -3.66
CA THR A 71 30.52 -26.14 -2.81
C THR A 71 31.97 -25.66 -2.88
N ILE A 72 32.56 -25.53 -1.70
CA ILE A 72 33.96 -25.17 -1.51
C ILE A 72 34.74 -26.45 -1.22
N SER A 73 35.82 -26.61 -1.99
CA SER A 73 36.90 -27.55 -1.70
C SER A 73 38.19 -26.76 -1.48
N HIS A 74 39.25 -27.43 -1.02
CA HIS A 74 40.56 -26.79 -0.80
C HIS A 74 41.15 -26.07 -2.04
N LYS A 75 40.63 -26.30 -3.25
CA LYS A 75 41.20 -25.78 -4.51
C LYS A 75 40.24 -24.92 -5.33
N ALA A 76 38.92 -24.96 -5.09
CA ALA A 76 37.95 -24.28 -5.93
C ALA A 76 36.59 -24.07 -5.25
N LYS A 77 35.90 -22.98 -5.62
CA LYS A 77 34.46 -22.77 -5.42
C LYS A 77 33.73 -23.25 -6.68
N LYS A 78 32.89 -24.28 -6.55
CA LYS A 78 32.12 -24.87 -7.67
C LYS A 78 30.64 -24.55 -7.53
N LEU A 79 30.02 -24.02 -8.59
CA LEU A 79 28.56 -23.83 -8.63
C LEU A 79 27.84 -25.17 -8.68
N CYS A 80 26.95 -25.41 -7.72
CA CYS A 80 26.20 -26.66 -7.58
C CYS A 80 24.73 -26.50 -7.97
N GLY A 81 24.18 -25.32 -7.78
CA GLY A 81 22.84 -25.00 -8.20
C GLY A 81 22.46 -23.56 -7.91
N ILE A 82 21.29 -23.19 -8.39
CA ILE A 82 20.68 -21.89 -8.15
C ILE A 82 19.29 -22.08 -7.54
N ALA A 83 18.91 -21.18 -6.65
CA ALA A 83 17.52 -20.97 -6.25
C ALA A 83 17.20 -19.49 -6.49
N PHE A 84 15.93 -19.13 -6.54
CA PHE A 84 15.55 -17.73 -6.69
C PHE A 84 14.14 -17.49 -6.18
N ILE A 85 13.83 -16.23 -5.88
CA ILE A 85 12.49 -15.78 -5.51
C ILE A 85 12.18 -14.46 -6.21
N ARG A 86 11.02 -14.36 -6.86
CA ARG A 86 10.52 -13.10 -7.42
C ARG A 86 10.03 -12.19 -6.30
N LEU A 87 10.39 -10.91 -6.37
CA LEU A 87 9.96 -9.91 -5.41
C LEU A 87 8.57 -9.33 -5.74
N THR A 88 8.12 -9.54 -6.98
CA THR A 88 6.80 -9.15 -7.49
C THR A 88 6.15 -10.37 -8.14
N LYS A 89 4.88 -10.60 -7.84
CA LYS A 89 4.06 -11.66 -8.44
C LYS A 89 3.49 -11.21 -9.77
N ASP A 90 2.86 -12.14 -10.48
CA ASP A 90 2.25 -11.88 -11.79
C ASP A 90 1.05 -10.91 -11.72
N ASP A 91 0.44 -10.74 -10.54
CA ASP A 91 -0.62 -9.77 -10.25
C ASP A 91 -0.09 -8.42 -9.71
N ASP A 92 1.22 -8.19 -9.83
CA ASP A 92 1.94 -7.00 -9.35
C ASP A 92 1.95 -6.79 -7.83
N THR A 93 1.46 -7.76 -7.04
CA THR A 93 1.66 -7.74 -5.58
C THR A 93 3.10 -8.11 -5.24
N THR A 94 3.59 -7.64 -4.09
CA THR A 94 4.92 -8.05 -3.62
C THR A 94 4.94 -9.46 -3.07
N VAL A 95 6.15 -10.03 -2.99
CA VAL A 95 6.39 -11.29 -2.28
C VAL A 95 5.77 -11.26 -0.88
N GLU A 96 5.11 -12.36 -0.49
CA GLU A 96 4.47 -12.47 0.81
C GLU A 96 5.48 -12.53 1.95
N ASN A 97 5.08 -12.02 3.11
CA ASN A 97 5.87 -12.18 4.33
C ASN A 97 5.73 -13.62 4.83
N GLY A 98 6.85 -14.21 5.25
CA GLY A 98 6.84 -15.56 5.81
C GLY A 98 7.92 -16.45 5.22
N GLU A 99 7.77 -17.74 5.45
CA GLU A 99 8.70 -18.78 5.01
C GLU A 99 8.42 -19.21 3.58
N HIS A 100 9.48 -19.36 2.77
CA HIS A 100 9.42 -19.81 1.39
C HIS A 100 10.37 -20.99 1.20
N SER A 101 9.84 -22.13 0.78
CA SER A 101 10.64 -23.29 0.36
C SER A 101 10.92 -23.21 -1.14
N LEU A 102 12.15 -22.82 -1.49
CA LEU A 102 12.59 -22.60 -2.85
C LEU A 102 13.18 -23.88 -3.45
N PHE A 103 12.88 -24.11 -4.72
CA PHE A 103 13.53 -25.17 -5.49
C PHE A 103 14.98 -24.81 -5.80
N VAL A 104 15.84 -25.82 -5.71
CA VAL A 104 17.24 -25.73 -6.16
C VAL A 104 17.35 -26.35 -7.54
N TYR A 105 17.76 -25.56 -8.52
CA TYR A 105 18.03 -26.00 -9.90
C TYR A 105 19.52 -26.27 -10.10
N LYS A 106 19.85 -27.49 -10.52
CA LYS A 106 21.21 -27.83 -10.96
C LYS A 106 21.45 -27.23 -12.35
N CYS A 107 22.62 -26.66 -12.55
CA CYS A 107 23.09 -26.19 -13.84
C CYS A 107 24.58 -26.55 -14.04
N PRO A 108 25.06 -26.66 -15.29
CA PRO A 108 26.47 -26.87 -15.57
C PRO A 108 27.35 -25.78 -14.95
N GLU A 109 28.55 -26.13 -14.48
CA GLU A 109 29.46 -25.23 -13.75
C GLU A 109 29.89 -24.00 -14.56
N GLN A 110 29.98 -24.13 -15.89
CA GLN A 110 30.38 -23.05 -16.80
C GLN A 110 29.18 -22.24 -17.35
N THR A 111 27.98 -22.45 -16.81
CA THR A 111 26.78 -21.76 -17.29
C THR A 111 26.86 -20.27 -16.94
N VAL A 112 26.81 -19.42 -17.96
CA VAL A 112 26.60 -17.98 -17.75
C VAL A 112 25.15 -17.77 -17.31
N LEU A 113 24.95 -17.45 -16.03
CA LEU A 113 23.63 -17.31 -15.44
C LEU A 113 22.93 -16.04 -15.96
N LYS A 114 22.02 -16.19 -16.93
CA LYS A 114 21.16 -15.11 -17.40
C LYS A 114 19.75 -15.27 -16.80
N PRO A 115 19.16 -14.21 -16.21
CA PRO A 115 17.82 -14.29 -15.62
C PRO A 115 16.76 -14.83 -16.55
N ALA A 116 16.79 -14.42 -17.83
CA ALA A 116 15.80 -14.83 -18.82
C ALA A 116 15.67 -16.36 -18.95
N ASP A 117 16.72 -17.10 -18.61
CA ASP A 117 16.80 -18.55 -18.81
C ASP A 117 16.17 -19.35 -17.65
N TYR A 118 16.13 -18.79 -16.43
CA TYR A 118 15.57 -19.46 -15.25
C TYR A 118 14.35 -18.76 -14.64
N ILE A 119 14.17 -17.45 -14.86
CA ILE A 119 13.14 -16.66 -14.15
C ILE A 119 11.71 -17.06 -14.50
N LYS A 120 11.51 -17.77 -15.61
CA LYS A 120 10.21 -18.32 -16.01
C LYS A 120 9.89 -19.64 -15.30
N LEU A 121 10.88 -20.29 -14.68
CA LEU A 121 10.69 -21.52 -13.93
C LEU A 121 9.93 -21.26 -12.62
N PRO A 122 9.24 -22.27 -12.06
CA PRO A 122 8.63 -22.16 -10.75
C PRO A 122 9.71 -22.00 -9.67
N ALA A 123 9.57 -21.00 -8.80
CA ALA A 123 10.51 -20.83 -7.67
C ALA A 123 10.20 -21.79 -6.51
N SER A 124 8.94 -22.17 -6.34
CA SER A 124 8.45 -22.98 -5.23
C SER A 124 7.30 -23.88 -5.68
N GLU A 125 6.84 -24.74 -4.79
CA GLU A 125 5.71 -25.65 -5.02
C GLU A 125 4.42 -24.89 -5.35
N TYR A 126 4.23 -23.69 -4.80
CA TYR A 126 3.06 -22.86 -5.06
C TYR A 126 2.91 -22.45 -6.53
N GLU A 127 4.03 -22.26 -7.23
CA GLU A 127 4.03 -21.84 -8.63
C GLU A 127 4.06 -23.02 -9.62
N LEU A 128 4.35 -24.22 -9.13
CA LEU A 128 4.49 -25.41 -9.97
C LEU A 128 3.23 -25.67 -10.82
N PRO A 129 1.99 -25.54 -10.31
CA PRO A 129 0.79 -25.79 -11.12
C PRO A 129 0.68 -24.89 -12.35
N GLN A 130 1.13 -23.64 -12.26
CA GLN A 130 1.04 -22.65 -13.34
C GLN A 130 2.20 -22.75 -14.34
N ARG A 131 3.33 -23.35 -13.91
CA ARG A 131 4.62 -23.33 -14.65
C ARG A 131 5.20 -24.72 -14.91
N ALA A 132 4.44 -25.80 -14.67
CA ALA A 132 4.91 -27.17 -14.80
C ALA A 132 5.50 -27.50 -16.19
N ALA A 133 4.85 -27.02 -17.25
CA ALA A 133 5.31 -27.25 -18.63
C ALA A 133 6.72 -26.68 -18.91
N LEU A 134 7.10 -25.60 -18.21
CA LEU A 134 8.39 -24.95 -18.36
C LEU A 134 9.53 -25.75 -17.72
N VAL A 135 9.22 -26.61 -16.75
CA VAL A 135 10.20 -27.51 -16.11
C VAL A 135 10.52 -28.69 -17.03
N ALA A 136 9.51 -29.31 -17.64
CA ALA A 136 9.67 -30.48 -18.49
C ALA A 136 10.50 -30.21 -19.76
N GLY A 137 10.47 -28.97 -20.26
CA GLY A 137 11.23 -28.53 -21.43
C GLY A 137 12.64 -27.99 -21.15
N ASN A 138 13.05 -27.84 -19.88
CA ASN A 138 14.33 -27.20 -19.53
C ASN A 138 15.44 -28.24 -19.29
N GLN A 139 16.43 -28.27 -20.18
CA GLN A 139 17.59 -29.16 -20.06
C GLN A 139 18.79 -28.50 -19.35
N VAL A 140 18.78 -27.18 -19.19
CA VAL A 140 19.90 -26.42 -18.59
C VAL A 140 19.75 -26.31 -17.08
N TYR A 141 18.51 -26.06 -16.62
CA TYR A 141 18.17 -25.91 -15.21
C TYR A 141 17.28 -27.07 -14.76
N VAL A 142 17.89 -28.09 -14.18
CA VAL A 142 17.20 -29.31 -13.75
C VAL A 142 16.84 -29.21 -12.27
N LYS A 143 15.54 -29.27 -11.93
CA LYS A 143 15.05 -29.24 -10.54
C LYS A 143 15.68 -30.38 -9.73
N ASN A 144 16.28 -30.06 -8.59
CA ASN A 144 16.82 -31.03 -7.65
C ASN A 144 15.73 -31.41 -6.63
N ASN A 145 15.08 -32.55 -6.81
CA ASN A 145 13.99 -32.99 -5.92
C ASN A 145 14.45 -33.34 -4.49
N ASN A 146 15.75 -33.47 -4.25
CA ASN A 146 16.30 -33.85 -2.95
C ASN A 146 16.88 -32.64 -2.19
N CYS A 147 16.71 -31.42 -2.70
CA CYS A 147 17.31 -30.22 -2.13
C CYS A 147 16.39 -29.01 -2.32
N SER A 148 16.11 -28.32 -1.22
CA SER A 148 15.37 -27.06 -1.18
C SER A 148 16.14 -26.04 -0.35
N LEU A 149 15.96 -24.77 -0.66
CA LEU A 149 16.45 -23.65 0.13
C LEU A 149 15.26 -22.98 0.83
N THR A 150 15.25 -23.00 2.14
CA THR A 150 14.22 -22.29 2.92
C THR A 150 14.70 -20.90 3.28
N ILE A 151 13.90 -19.88 2.97
CA ILE A 151 14.16 -18.48 3.35
C ILE A 151 12.94 -17.90 4.07
N GLN A 152 13.15 -16.81 4.81
CA GLN A 152 12.07 -16.02 5.39
C GLN A 152 12.15 -14.58 4.87
N THR A 153 11.04 -14.03 4.38
CA THR A 153 10.97 -12.65 3.87
C THR A 153 10.08 -11.78 4.75
N ILE A 154 10.50 -10.53 4.92
CA ILE A 154 9.72 -9.46 5.54
C ILE A 154 9.84 -8.22 4.65
N VAL A 155 8.72 -7.78 4.09
CA VAL A 155 8.62 -6.58 3.26
C VAL A 155 8.28 -5.39 4.16
N CYS A 156 9.19 -4.43 4.22
CA CYS A 156 9.01 -3.16 4.92
C CYS A 156 8.87 -2.03 3.90
N SER A 157 7.70 -1.88 3.29
CA SER A 157 7.41 -0.84 2.29
C SER A 157 6.28 0.05 2.76
N THR A 158 6.30 1.31 2.31
CA THR A 158 5.19 2.27 2.43
C THR A 158 4.57 2.60 1.07
N LYS A 159 4.98 1.86 0.02
CA LYS A 159 4.60 2.09 -1.39
C LYS A 159 4.16 0.84 -2.12
N LEU A 160 4.52 -0.33 -1.60
CA LEU A 160 4.21 -1.62 -2.20
C LEU A 160 3.28 -2.39 -1.28
N THR A 161 2.40 -3.20 -1.87
CA THR A 161 1.36 -3.91 -1.16
C THR A 161 1.35 -5.39 -1.55
N GLN A 162 0.95 -6.23 -0.60
CA GLN A 162 0.71 -7.66 -0.80
C GLN A 162 -0.76 -7.94 -1.16
N ASN A 163 -1.60 -6.90 -1.19
CA ASN A 163 -3.04 -7.03 -1.43
C ASN A 163 -3.39 -6.68 -2.87
N GLY A 164 -3.87 -7.67 -3.63
CA GLY A 164 -4.23 -7.50 -5.04
C GLY A 164 -5.33 -6.47 -5.32
N ASN A 165 -6.29 -6.28 -4.40
CA ASN A 165 -7.33 -5.25 -4.59
C ASN A 165 -6.74 -3.83 -4.53
N VAL A 166 -5.76 -3.63 -3.64
CA VAL A 166 -5.04 -2.35 -3.54
C VAL A 166 -4.21 -2.12 -4.79
N VAL A 167 -3.50 -3.13 -5.29
CA VAL A 167 -2.74 -3.02 -6.55
C VAL A 167 -3.66 -2.65 -7.72
N GLN A 168 -4.83 -3.29 -7.84
CA GLN A 168 -5.80 -2.97 -8.88
C GLN A 168 -6.29 -1.52 -8.80
N LEU A 169 -6.49 -0.99 -7.59
CA LEU A 169 -6.81 0.42 -7.38
C LEU A 169 -5.65 1.32 -7.78
N LEU A 170 -4.43 1.04 -7.33
CA LEU A 170 -3.26 1.86 -7.70
C LEU A 170 -2.98 1.86 -9.20
N LYS A 171 -3.32 0.76 -9.89
CA LYS A 171 -3.22 0.61 -11.35
C LYS A 171 -4.57 0.85 -12.07
N TRP A 172 -5.50 1.59 -11.48
CA TRP A 172 -6.87 1.77 -12.01
C TRP A 172 -6.91 2.24 -13.47
N ARG A 173 -5.94 3.05 -13.91
CA ARG A 173 -5.80 3.53 -15.30
C ARG A 173 -5.70 2.41 -16.33
N THR A 174 -5.13 1.26 -15.95
CA THR A 174 -5.02 0.07 -16.81
C THR A 174 -6.30 -0.79 -16.80
N ASN A 175 -7.18 -0.58 -15.81
CA ASN A 175 -8.36 -1.40 -15.54
C ASN A 175 -9.67 -0.58 -15.61
N MET A 176 -9.74 0.41 -16.51
CA MET A 176 -10.89 1.33 -16.64
C MET A 176 -12.24 0.63 -16.80
N ASN A 177 -12.27 -0.54 -17.45
CA ASN A 177 -13.50 -1.30 -17.69
C ASN A 177 -14.07 -1.98 -16.44
N LYS A 178 -13.28 -2.10 -15.37
CA LYS A 178 -13.68 -2.75 -14.10
C LYS A 178 -13.64 -1.79 -12.92
N LEU A 179 -13.58 -0.48 -13.19
CA LEU A 179 -13.30 0.53 -12.19
C LEU A 179 -14.33 0.54 -11.05
N ASP A 180 -15.61 0.35 -11.35
CA ASP A 180 -16.67 0.25 -10.34
C ASP A 180 -16.37 -0.88 -9.33
N SER A 181 -16.05 -2.07 -9.84
CA SER A 181 -15.71 -3.23 -9.00
C SER A 181 -14.41 -3.02 -8.22
N VAL A 182 -13.41 -2.36 -8.82
CA VAL A 182 -12.13 -2.07 -8.16
C VAL A 182 -12.34 -1.16 -6.94
N VAL A 183 -13.16 -0.11 -7.08
CA VAL A 183 -13.46 0.81 -5.97
C VAL A 183 -14.31 0.11 -4.89
N GLU A 184 -15.30 -0.68 -5.28
CA GLU A 184 -16.14 -1.45 -4.34
C GLU A 184 -15.33 -2.46 -3.52
N ASN A 185 -14.35 -3.12 -4.14
CA ASN A 185 -13.51 -4.11 -3.47
C ASN A 185 -12.62 -3.50 -2.37
N LEU A 186 -12.46 -2.17 -2.31
CA LEU A 186 -11.67 -1.53 -1.27
C LEU A 186 -12.22 -1.77 0.13
N HIS A 187 -13.54 -1.99 0.28
CA HIS A 187 -14.17 -2.29 1.57
C HIS A 187 -13.78 -3.68 2.12
N ARG A 188 -13.19 -4.53 1.28
CA ARG A 188 -12.71 -5.87 1.65
C ARG A 188 -11.23 -5.87 2.06
N VAL A 189 -10.54 -4.76 1.87
CA VAL A 189 -9.10 -4.62 2.17
C VAL A 189 -8.92 -4.42 3.67
N LYS A 190 -8.00 -5.17 4.29
CA LYS A 190 -7.73 -5.05 5.71
C LYS A 190 -7.08 -3.71 6.03
N GLY A 191 -7.32 -3.19 7.23
CA GLY A 191 -6.73 -1.92 7.66
C GLY A 191 -5.21 -1.91 7.60
N ASP A 192 -4.56 -3.05 7.87
CA ASP A 192 -3.09 -3.21 7.75
C ASP A 192 -2.59 -2.89 6.34
N ASP A 193 -3.31 -3.31 5.29
CA ASP A 193 -2.93 -3.05 3.91
C ASP A 193 -3.24 -1.60 3.49
N ILE A 194 -4.30 -1.00 4.05
CA ILE A 194 -4.69 0.39 3.77
C ILE A 194 -3.66 1.36 4.33
N VAL A 195 -3.29 1.20 5.61
CA VAL A 195 -2.41 2.16 6.29
C VAL A 195 -1.00 2.18 5.70
N VAL A 196 -0.55 1.08 5.11
CA VAL A 196 0.77 0.94 4.49
C VAL A 196 0.93 1.82 3.26
N VAL A 197 -0.11 1.95 2.42
CA VAL A 197 -0.09 2.76 1.18
C VAL A 197 -1.20 3.81 1.16
N LEU A 198 -1.54 4.36 2.33
CA LEU A 198 -2.68 5.27 2.51
C LEU A 198 -2.67 6.45 1.54
N SER A 199 -1.53 7.14 1.42
CA SER A 199 -1.39 8.30 0.52
C SER A 199 -1.70 7.94 -0.93
N ASP A 200 -1.15 6.84 -1.43
CA ASP A 200 -1.33 6.42 -2.83
C ASP A 200 -2.78 5.95 -3.11
N ILE A 201 -3.44 5.34 -2.11
CA ILE A 201 -4.87 5.02 -2.18
C ILE A 201 -5.71 6.30 -2.29
N LEU A 202 -5.44 7.30 -1.45
CA LEU A 202 -6.18 8.57 -1.45
C LEU A 202 -5.99 9.32 -2.77
N ASP A 203 -4.74 9.43 -3.24
CA ASP A 203 -4.44 10.04 -4.55
C ASP A 203 -5.21 9.34 -5.67
N SER A 204 -5.20 8.00 -5.69
CA SER A 204 -5.96 7.23 -6.69
C SER A 204 -7.46 7.52 -6.63
N LEU A 205 -8.06 7.60 -5.43
CA LEU A 205 -9.48 7.90 -5.28
C LEU A 205 -9.83 9.32 -5.72
N PHE A 206 -8.99 10.32 -5.41
CA PHE A 206 -9.24 11.70 -5.81
C PHE A 206 -9.08 11.89 -7.32
N GLU A 207 -8.08 11.26 -7.94
CA GLU A 207 -7.94 11.24 -9.39
C GLU A 207 -9.13 10.56 -10.08
N ILE A 208 -9.68 9.49 -9.49
CA ILE A 208 -10.90 8.84 -9.99
C ILE A 208 -12.10 9.79 -9.91
N LEU A 209 -12.21 10.60 -8.85
CA LEU A 209 -13.27 11.62 -8.74
C LEU A 209 -13.11 12.72 -9.79
N ASP A 210 -11.88 13.10 -10.14
CA ASP A 210 -11.61 14.11 -11.17
C ASP A 210 -12.02 13.65 -12.58
N LEU A 211 -12.30 12.36 -12.79
CA LEU A 211 -12.95 11.87 -14.02
C LEU A 211 -14.40 12.37 -14.18
N LYS A 212 -15.00 12.93 -13.12
CA LYS A 212 -16.39 13.46 -13.10
C LYS A 212 -17.41 12.46 -13.62
N LYS A 213 -17.27 11.19 -13.23
CA LYS A 213 -18.20 10.10 -13.55
C LYS A 213 -19.19 9.89 -12.40
N PRO A 214 -20.48 10.27 -12.57
CA PRO A 214 -21.45 10.24 -11.47
C PRO A 214 -21.65 8.86 -10.83
N GLN A 215 -21.47 7.78 -11.60
CA GLN A 215 -21.60 6.42 -11.09
C GLN A 215 -20.49 6.04 -10.09
N LEU A 216 -19.32 6.67 -10.16
CA LEU A 216 -18.17 6.40 -9.28
C LEU A 216 -18.19 7.25 -8.01
N GLU A 217 -18.95 8.35 -7.99
CA GLU A 217 -19.02 9.27 -6.85
C GLU A 217 -19.46 8.57 -5.56
N LYS A 218 -20.54 7.79 -5.61
CA LYS A 218 -21.05 7.07 -4.43
C LYS A 218 -20.08 5.98 -3.96
N PRO A 219 -19.56 5.07 -4.82
CA PRO A 219 -18.53 4.10 -4.42
C PRO A 219 -17.29 4.74 -3.81
N VAL A 220 -16.76 5.81 -4.40
CA VAL A 220 -15.57 6.50 -3.88
C VAL A 220 -15.86 7.14 -2.53
N PHE A 221 -17.02 7.78 -2.35
CA PHE A 221 -17.39 8.35 -1.05
C PHE A 221 -17.48 7.29 0.04
N LYS A 222 -18.11 6.15 -0.25
CA LYS A 222 -18.16 5.02 0.69
C LYS A 222 -16.76 4.50 1.03
N ALA A 223 -15.88 4.44 0.04
CA ALA A 223 -14.49 4.01 0.22
C ALA A 223 -13.71 4.99 1.12
N LEU A 224 -13.92 6.30 0.97
CA LEU A 224 -13.33 7.32 1.86
C LEU A 224 -13.83 7.19 3.30
N VAL A 225 -15.14 6.98 3.51
CA VAL A 225 -15.70 6.72 4.86
C VAL A 225 -15.04 5.49 5.48
N TYR A 226 -14.90 4.40 4.71
CA TYR A 226 -14.26 3.17 5.18
C TYR A 226 -12.79 3.39 5.58
N ILE A 227 -12.00 4.09 4.76
CA ILE A 227 -10.60 4.41 5.05
C ILE A 227 -10.49 5.27 6.32
N ILE A 228 -11.29 6.33 6.45
CA ILE A 228 -11.23 7.22 7.60
C ILE A 228 -11.61 6.49 8.89
N ASN A 229 -12.62 5.62 8.85
CA ASN A 229 -12.99 4.82 10.01
C ASN A 229 -11.95 3.78 10.39
N THR A 230 -11.24 3.25 9.39
CA THR A 230 -10.08 2.41 9.64
C THR A 230 -9.05 3.18 10.47
N LEU A 231 -8.76 4.45 10.14
CA LEU A 231 -7.82 5.28 10.90
C LEU A 231 -8.31 5.66 12.31
N ASN A 232 -9.63 5.77 12.50
CA ASN A 232 -10.23 6.03 13.82
C ASN A 232 -10.12 4.84 14.79
N HIS A 233 -9.92 3.63 14.29
CA HIS A 233 -9.79 2.45 15.13
C HIS A 233 -8.51 2.52 15.97
N GLN A 234 -8.58 2.15 17.25
CA GLN A 234 -7.45 2.30 18.20
C GLN A 234 -6.14 1.70 17.71
N ARG A 235 -6.23 0.55 17.01
CA ARG A 235 -5.09 -0.13 16.38
C ARG A 235 -4.32 0.74 15.38
N TYR A 236 -5.01 1.66 14.69
CA TYR A 236 -4.45 2.45 13.58
C TYR A 236 -4.32 3.94 13.92
N LYS A 237 -4.59 4.34 15.17
CA LYS A 237 -4.58 5.74 15.60
C LYS A 237 -3.22 6.44 15.39
N SER A 238 -2.11 5.69 15.43
CA SER A 238 -0.78 6.22 15.10
C SER A 238 -0.66 6.67 13.62
N PHE A 239 -1.41 6.03 12.72
CA PHE A 239 -1.43 6.35 11.29
C PHE A 239 -2.25 7.59 10.95
N THR A 240 -3.03 8.17 11.88
CA THR A 240 -3.60 9.51 11.70
C THR A 240 -2.51 10.54 11.41
N SER A 241 -1.31 10.37 11.99
CA SER A 241 -0.15 11.22 11.67
C SER A 241 0.31 11.10 10.20
N VAL A 242 0.11 9.94 9.57
CA VAL A 242 0.44 9.72 8.15
C VAL A 242 -0.54 10.50 7.27
N LEU A 243 -1.84 10.47 7.59
CA LEU A 243 -2.84 11.31 6.93
C LEU A 243 -2.53 12.80 7.09
N ASP A 244 -2.18 13.24 8.30
CA ASP A 244 -1.84 14.65 8.56
C ASP A 244 -0.59 15.10 7.80
N ASN A 245 0.43 14.23 7.67
CA ASN A 245 1.62 14.50 6.87
C ASN A 245 1.33 14.52 5.37
N TYR A 246 0.49 13.61 4.88
CA TYR A 246 0.02 13.59 3.50
C TYR A 246 -0.69 14.90 3.14
N LEU A 247 -1.64 15.32 3.99
CA LEU A 247 -2.39 16.56 3.82
C LEU A 247 -1.50 17.81 3.75
N ARG A 248 -0.39 17.85 4.50
CA ARG A 248 0.52 19.00 4.53
C ARG A 248 1.49 19.06 3.35
N GLY A 249 1.84 17.92 2.74
CA GLY A 249 2.97 17.85 1.82
C GLY A 249 2.68 17.30 0.42
N GLN A 250 1.66 16.46 0.26
CA GLN A 250 1.40 15.73 -1.00
C GLN A 250 0.01 15.98 -1.56
N PHE A 251 -0.97 16.28 -0.69
CA PHE A 251 -2.35 16.50 -1.09
C PHE A 251 -2.49 17.71 -2.01
N SER A 252 -3.02 17.49 -3.22
CA SER A 252 -3.07 18.48 -4.30
C SER A 252 -4.47 18.78 -4.82
N SER A 253 -5.51 18.07 -4.38
CA SER A 253 -6.86 18.25 -4.93
C SER A 253 -7.48 19.60 -4.53
N SER A 254 -7.84 20.43 -5.51
CA SER A 254 -8.46 21.75 -5.31
C SER A 254 -9.99 21.74 -5.41
N THR A 255 -10.60 20.63 -5.84
CA THR A 255 -12.05 20.51 -6.10
C THR A 255 -12.76 19.58 -5.11
N LEU A 256 -12.01 18.76 -4.36
CA LEU A 256 -12.54 17.75 -3.45
C LEU A 256 -13.52 18.32 -2.41
N HIS A 257 -13.31 19.54 -1.93
CA HIS A 257 -14.20 20.15 -0.94
C HIS A 257 -15.65 20.29 -1.42
N PHE A 258 -15.90 20.66 -2.68
CA PHE A 258 -17.25 20.77 -3.24
C PHE A 258 -17.97 19.41 -3.21
N PHE A 259 -17.25 18.36 -3.62
CA PHE A 259 -17.74 16.99 -3.60
C PHE A 259 -18.06 16.53 -2.17
N LEU A 260 -17.11 16.71 -1.24
CA LEU A 260 -17.30 16.28 0.15
C LEU A 260 -18.43 17.02 0.85
N LEU A 261 -18.53 18.35 0.70
CA LEU A 261 -19.61 19.14 1.29
C LEU A 261 -20.97 18.66 0.76
N SER A 262 -21.11 18.49 -0.55
CA SER A 262 -22.36 18.01 -1.14
C SER A 262 -22.75 16.62 -0.63
N ARG A 263 -21.81 15.67 -0.58
CA ARG A 263 -22.09 14.29 -0.17
C ARG A 263 -22.33 14.15 1.32
N LEU A 264 -21.61 14.90 2.16
CA LEU A 264 -21.88 14.92 3.61
C LEU A 264 -23.30 15.44 3.86
N THR A 265 -23.66 16.58 3.28
CA THR A 265 -24.98 17.20 3.46
C THR A 265 -26.12 16.28 3.01
N GLU A 266 -26.03 15.70 1.81
CA GLU A 266 -27.04 14.77 1.28
C GLU A 266 -27.22 13.53 2.19
N ASN A 267 -26.13 12.90 2.64
CA ASN A 267 -26.22 11.73 3.50
C ASN A 267 -26.80 12.06 4.89
N ILE A 268 -26.55 13.26 5.42
CA ILE A 268 -27.14 13.72 6.68
C ILE A 268 -28.64 13.99 6.52
N GLN A 269 -29.06 14.64 5.43
CA GLN A 269 -30.47 14.89 5.13
C GLN A 269 -31.26 13.58 4.96
N HIS A 270 -30.63 12.55 4.38
CA HIS A 270 -31.18 11.21 4.20
C HIS A 270 -30.75 10.22 5.28
N ALA A 271 -30.39 10.68 6.48
CA ALA A 271 -29.84 9.83 7.54
C ALA A 271 -30.75 8.70 8.02
N SER A 272 -32.06 8.82 7.78
CA SER A 272 -33.03 7.76 8.11
C SER A 272 -32.90 6.52 7.21
N ASP A 273 -32.29 6.64 6.02
CA ASP A 273 -32.22 5.58 5.02
C ASP A 273 -31.09 4.58 5.29
N ASP A 274 -29.95 5.05 5.81
CA ASP A 274 -28.80 4.23 6.19
C ASP A 274 -28.10 4.80 7.43
N THR A 275 -28.72 4.58 8.59
CA THR A 275 -28.21 5.08 9.87
C THR A 275 -26.81 4.53 10.19
N LYS A 276 -26.49 3.31 9.76
CA LYS A 276 -25.17 2.73 10.02
C LYS A 276 -24.09 3.48 9.23
N PHE A 277 -24.31 3.69 7.93
CA PHE A 277 -23.37 4.43 7.09
C PHE A 277 -23.19 5.87 7.56
N VAL A 278 -24.27 6.54 7.95
CA VAL A 278 -24.19 7.91 8.48
C VAL A 278 -23.43 7.94 9.80
N LYS A 279 -23.62 6.96 10.69
CA LYS A 279 -22.84 6.85 11.94
C LYS A 279 -21.35 6.78 11.63
N ASP A 280 -20.99 5.86 10.73
CA ASP A 280 -19.63 5.65 10.26
C ASP A 280 -19.05 6.93 9.65
N MET A 281 -19.80 7.65 8.82
CA MET A 281 -19.38 8.93 8.25
C MET A 281 -19.17 10.02 9.32
N LEU A 282 -20.07 10.13 10.30
CA LEU A 282 -20.00 11.12 11.38
C LEU A 282 -18.79 10.90 12.29
N LEU A 283 -18.44 9.64 12.58
CA LEU A 283 -17.22 9.30 13.33
C LEU A 283 -15.95 9.80 12.60
N GLY A 284 -15.98 9.84 11.26
CA GLY A 284 -14.93 10.37 10.40
C GLY A 284 -14.95 11.89 10.17
N LEU A 285 -15.97 12.61 10.68
CA LEU A 285 -16.26 14.00 10.30
C LEU A 285 -15.07 14.96 10.49
N GLN A 286 -14.28 14.78 11.54
CA GLN A 286 -13.06 15.57 11.77
C GLN A 286 -12.07 15.49 10.60
N HIS A 287 -11.86 14.29 10.06
CA HIS A 287 -10.93 14.04 8.97
C HIS A 287 -11.48 14.58 7.65
N PHE A 288 -12.79 14.46 7.43
CA PHE A 288 -13.46 15.08 6.29
C PHE A 288 -13.33 16.59 6.31
N PHE A 289 -13.51 17.24 7.47
CA PHE A 289 -13.26 18.67 7.59
C PHE A 289 -11.81 19.02 7.24
N LYS A 290 -10.81 18.30 7.76
CA LYS A 290 -9.40 18.52 7.38
C LYS A 290 -9.20 18.46 5.86
N LEU A 291 -9.78 17.47 5.17
CA LEU A 291 -9.72 17.36 3.71
C LEU A 291 -10.40 18.53 2.99
N ILE A 292 -11.59 18.93 3.46
CA ILE A 292 -12.34 20.07 2.91
C ILE A 292 -11.51 21.36 3.02
N PHE A 293 -10.97 21.65 4.20
CA PHE A 293 -10.18 22.87 4.42
C PHE A 293 -8.90 22.87 3.58
N MET A 294 -8.18 21.74 3.56
CA MET A 294 -6.97 21.63 2.74
C MET A 294 -7.27 21.80 1.25
N SER A 295 -8.36 21.20 0.77
CA SER A 295 -8.76 21.34 -0.64
C SER A 295 -9.12 22.77 -1.00
N HIS A 296 -9.83 23.47 -0.11
CA HIS A 296 -10.14 24.89 -0.31
C HIS A 296 -8.89 25.77 -0.30
N THR A 297 -7.96 25.54 0.64
CA THR A 297 -6.69 26.27 0.67
C THR A 297 -5.89 26.07 -0.62
N ASN A 298 -5.86 24.85 -1.16
CA ASN A 298 -5.21 24.57 -2.44
C ASN A 298 -5.87 25.32 -3.61
N LEU A 299 -7.20 25.45 -3.62
CA LEU A 299 -7.91 26.25 -4.64
C LEU A 299 -7.55 27.73 -4.55
N GLN A 300 -7.50 28.31 -3.34
CA GLN A 300 -7.12 29.72 -3.13
C GLN A 300 -5.69 30.02 -3.59
N GLN A 301 -4.78 29.05 -3.49
CA GLN A 301 -3.39 29.23 -3.93
C GLN A 301 -3.22 29.11 -5.45
N THR A 302 -4.18 28.47 -6.15
CA THR A 302 -4.07 28.15 -7.58
C THR A 302 -4.96 29.01 -8.47
N ALA A 303 -6.07 29.54 -7.96
CA ALA A 303 -7.00 30.36 -8.72
C ALA A 303 -6.86 31.85 -8.39
N GLU A 304 -6.79 32.70 -9.43
CA GLU A 304 -6.69 34.17 -9.29
C GLU A 304 -7.97 34.80 -8.72
N VAL A 305 -9.13 34.18 -8.94
CA VAL A 305 -10.43 34.61 -8.41
C VAL A 305 -11.18 33.37 -7.93
N VAL A 306 -11.36 33.24 -6.62
CA VAL A 306 -12.20 32.21 -6.00
C VAL A 306 -13.42 32.90 -5.40
N ASP A 307 -14.61 32.48 -5.82
CA ASP A 307 -15.84 32.92 -5.17
C ASP A 307 -15.94 32.28 -3.78
N GLN A 308 -15.50 33.02 -2.76
CA GLN A 308 -15.53 32.55 -1.37
C GLN A 308 -16.96 32.39 -0.81
N LEU A 309 -17.97 32.99 -1.46
CA LEU A 309 -19.34 32.92 -0.97
C LEU A 309 -19.93 31.51 -1.11
N ASP A 310 -19.63 30.80 -2.20
CA ASP A 310 -20.16 29.46 -2.48
C ASP A 310 -19.72 28.42 -1.44
N ILE A 311 -18.47 28.48 -0.97
CA ILE A 311 -18.01 27.54 0.07
C ILE A 311 -18.63 27.84 1.45
N VAL A 312 -18.78 29.12 1.81
CA VAL A 312 -19.35 29.50 3.11
C VAL A 312 -20.83 29.10 3.17
N GLU A 313 -21.56 29.26 2.07
CA GLU A 313 -22.94 28.78 1.95
C GLU A 313 -23.02 27.26 2.09
N LYS A 314 -22.20 26.50 1.36
CA LYS A 314 -22.19 25.02 1.48
C LYS A 314 -21.80 24.52 2.87
N ILE A 315 -20.89 25.20 3.56
CA ILE A 315 -20.55 24.88 4.96
C ILE A 315 -21.74 25.18 5.88
N ARG A 316 -22.43 26.31 5.66
CA ARG A 316 -23.64 26.65 6.41
C ARG A 316 -24.72 25.60 6.22
N ASP A 317 -24.98 25.17 4.98
CA ASP A 317 -25.96 24.11 4.66
C ASP A 317 -25.63 22.79 5.37
N LEU A 318 -24.34 22.43 5.44
CA LEU A 318 -23.88 21.25 6.16
C LEU A 318 -24.14 21.39 7.67
N ILE A 319 -23.80 22.54 8.26
CA ILE A 319 -24.02 22.81 9.69
C ILE A 319 -25.51 22.81 10.01
N ASP A 320 -26.34 23.42 9.16
CA ASP A 320 -27.79 23.43 9.33
C ASP A 320 -28.35 22.01 9.26
N SER A 321 -27.87 21.19 8.33
CA SER A 321 -28.26 19.77 8.23
C SER A 321 -27.83 18.96 9.47
N LEU A 322 -26.66 19.23 10.04
CA LEU A 322 -26.22 18.62 11.31
C LEU A 322 -27.07 19.07 12.50
N ASN A 323 -27.43 20.35 12.56
CA ASN A 323 -28.29 20.90 13.60
C ASN A 323 -29.69 20.29 13.54
N GLU A 324 -30.24 20.12 12.34
CA GLU A 324 -31.51 19.44 12.15
C GLU A 324 -31.42 17.99 12.60
N LEU A 325 -30.37 17.25 12.23
CA LEU A 325 -30.15 15.87 12.72
C LEU A 325 -30.15 15.80 14.26
N MET A 326 -29.55 16.77 14.95
CA MET A 326 -29.54 16.86 16.41
C MET A 326 -30.92 17.18 17.02
N ARG A 327 -31.81 17.84 16.25
CA ARG A 327 -33.18 18.17 16.67
C ARG A 327 -34.18 17.06 16.38
N MET A 328 -33.86 16.13 15.48
CA MET A 328 -34.79 15.05 15.12
C MET A 328 -35.05 14.14 16.31
N VAL A 329 -36.31 13.98 16.71
CA VAL A 329 -36.70 12.98 17.72
C VAL A 329 -37.17 11.72 16.99
N LYS A 330 -36.23 10.82 16.69
CA LYS A 330 -36.54 9.47 16.20
C LYS A 330 -35.66 8.44 16.90
N PRO A 331 -36.22 7.29 17.35
CA PRO A 331 -35.48 6.30 18.13
C PRO A 331 -34.32 5.64 17.35
N ASN A 332 -34.38 5.62 16.02
CA ASN A 332 -33.30 5.10 15.16
C ASN A 332 -32.16 6.11 14.92
N LEU A 333 -32.27 7.35 15.39
CA LEU A 333 -31.28 8.42 15.20
C LEU A 333 -30.54 8.79 16.49
N GLU A 334 -30.96 8.30 17.66
CA GLU A 334 -30.31 8.58 18.96
C GLU A 334 -28.82 8.21 18.92
N ASP A 335 -28.50 7.05 18.35
CA ASP A 335 -27.12 6.57 18.14
C ASP A 335 -26.26 7.52 17.28
N LEU A 336 -26.88 8.18 16.29
CA LEU A 336 -26.21 9.17 15.45
C LEU A 336 -25.94 10.45 16.23
N GLN A 337 -26.92 10.91 17.01
CA GLN A 337 -26.82 12.12 17.83
C GLN A 337 -25.74 11.97 18.91
N VAL A 338 -25.65 10.80 19.53
CA VAL A 338 -24.56 10.48 20.46
C VAL A 338 -23.21 10.50 19.75
N SER A 339 -23.11 9.88 18.57
CA SER A 339 -21.85 9.86 17.80
C SER A 339 -21.41 11.26 17.39
N LEU A 340 -22.35 12.10 16.93
CA LEU A 340 -22.09 13.49 16.58
C LEU A 340 -21.69 14.33 17.81
N SER A 341 -22.36 14.14 18.95
CA SER A 341 -22.03 14.81 20.20
C SER A 341 -20.61 14.45 20.68
N VAL A 342 -20.19 13.19 20.56
CA VAL A 342 -18.82 12.75 20.86
C VAL A 342 -17.82 13.43 19.92
N CYS A 343 -18.10 13.47 18.61
CA CYS A 343 -17.22 14.15 17.65
C CYS A 343 -17.10 15.66 17.92
N LEU A 344 -18.19 16.33 18.27
CA LEU A 344 -18.21 17.77 18.59
C LEU A 344 -17.58 18.10 19.95
N SER A 345 -17.60 17.17 20.91
CA SER A 345 -17.00 17.36 22.24
C SER A 345 -15.51 17.00 22.27
N VAL A 346 -15.10 15.97 21.52
CA VAL A 346 -13.69 15.58 21.34
C VAL A 346 -12.97 16.55 20.40
N GLY A 347 -13.69 17.14 19.44
CA GLY A 347 -13.18 18.18 18.56
C GLY A 347 -13.50 19.58 19.07
N ARG A 348 -12.47 20.35 19.42
CA ARG A 348 -12.46 21.83 19.25
C ARG A 348 -12.65 22.27 17.78
N LEU A 349 -13.32 21.46 16.95
CA LEU A 349 -13.51 21.62 15.51
C LEU A 349 -14.16 22.95 15.20
N VAL A 350 -15.26 23.30 15.88
CA VAL A 350 -15.96 24.55 15.60
C VAL A 350 -15.17 25.76 16.12
N VAL A 351 -14.58 25.68 17.32
CA VAL A 351 -13.94 26.84 17.99
C VAL A 351 -12.59 27.20 17.38
N ASP A 352 -11.74 26.22 17.04
CA ASP A 352 -10.43 26.49 16.45
C ASP A 352 -10.54 26.80 14.94
N GLN A 353 -11.58 26.32 14.24
CA GLN A 353 -11.85 26.69 12.83
C GLN A 353 -12.53 28.06 12.71
N TYR A 354 -13.42 28.44 13.64
CA TYR A 354 -13.93 29.82 13.73
C TYR A 354 -12.81 30.82 14.02
N ARG A 355 -11.80 30.45 14.81
CA ARG A 355 -10.61 31.31 15.02
C ARG A 355 -9.83 31.55 13.74
N TYR A 356 -9.75 30.57 12.85
CA TYR A 356 -9.09 30.72 11.55
C TYR A 356 -9.90 31.63 10.60
N ILE A 357 -11.22 31.44 10.52
CA ILE A 357 -12.11 32.31 9.71
C ILE A 357 -12.12 33.75 10.25
N ALA A 358 -12.18 33.91 11.59
CA ALA A 358 -12.09 35.22 12.23
C ALA A 358 -10.73 35.89 12.03
N TYR A 359 -9.64 35.11 11.98
CA TYR A 359 -8.29 35.59 11.67
C TYR A 359 -8.15 36.09 10.23
N GLN A 360 -8.77 35.40 9.25
CA GLN A 360 -8.75 35.86 7.85
C GLN A 360 -9.59 37.14 7.65
N HIS A 361 -10.76 37.25 8.29
CA HIS A 361 -11.57 38.47 8.25
C HIS A 361 -10.92 39.70 8.90
N GLN A 362 -9.97 39.51 9.83
CA GLN A 362 -9.20 40.60 10.44
C GLN A 362 -8.08 41.14 9.53
N LYS A 363 -7.71 40.42 8.46
CA LYS A 363 -6.65 40.82 7.52
C LYS A 363 -7.16 41.60 6.30
N GLU A 364 -8.47 41.56 6.06
CA GLU A 364 -9.15 42.25 4.94
C GLU A 364 -9.79 43.60 5.35
N LYS A 365 -9.56 44.05 6.58
CA LYS A 365 -9.80 45.43 7.05
C LYS A 365 -8.48 46.10 7.38
#